data_AF-D4AFK8-F1
#
_entry.id   AF-D4AFK8-F1
#
_cell.length_a   1.000
_cell.length_b   1.000
_cell.length_c   1.000
_cell.angle_alpha   90.00
_cell.angle_beta   90.00
_cell.angle_gamma   90.00
#
_symmetry.space_group_name_H-M   'P 1'
#
loop_
_entity.id
_entity.type
_entity.pdbx_description
1 polymer ?
#
loop_
_entity_poly.entity_id
_entity_poly.type
_entity_poly.pdbx_seq_one_letter_code
_entity_poly.pdbx_strand_id
1 'polypeptide(L)'
;ESIISGAALMADSSCTRDERRERIVGECNAVRQALQDLLSEYMKNAGRKDMSDPLDKAIDHMTRKTKDLRRQLRKAVVDHVSDSFLETNVPLLVLIEAAKNGNEREVEQYSQVFTEHANKLVEVANLACS
;
A
#
# COMPACT_ATOMS: atom_id res chain seq x y z
N GLU A 1 5.27 -9.57 11.74
CA GLU A 1 4.33 -10.16 10.75
C GLU A 1 3.11 -9.31 10.41
N SER A 2 2.22 -8.91 11.34
CA SER A 2 0.98 -8.16 10.97
C SER A 2 1.21 -6.91 10.08
N ILE A 3 2.23 -6.08 10.37
CA ILE A 3 2.61 -4.92 9.54
C ILE A 3 3.01 -5.35 8.11
N ILE A 4 3.74 -6.46 7.99
CA ILE A 4 4.19 -6.97 6.69
C ILE A 4 2.99 -7.52 5.90
N SER A 5 2.06 -8.21 6.56
CA SER A 5 0.82 -8.66 5.92
C SER A 5 -0.02 -7.49 5.41
N GLY A 6 -0.14 -6.41 6.19
CA GLY A 6 -0.81 -5.18 5.73
C GLY A 6 -0.11 -4.53 4.54
N ALA A 7 1.22 -4.47 4.56
CA ALA A 7 2.01 -3.96 3.44
C ALA A 7 1.88 -4.83 2.18
N ALA A 8 1.74 -6.15 2.33
CA ALA A 8 1.53 -7.09 1.22
C ALA A 8 0.18 -6.84 0.53
N LEU A 9 -0.90 -6.59 1.29
CA LEU A 9 -2.20 -6.24 0.70
C LEU A 9 -2.11 -4.98 -0.19
N MET A 10 -1.32 -3.99 0.22
CA MET A 10 -1.07 -2.80 -0.60
C MET A 10 -0.20 -3.12 -1.82
N ALA A 11 0.81 -3.97 -1.67
CA ALA A 11 1.69 -4.38 -2.77
C ALA A 11 0.97 -5.21 -3.85
N ASP A 12 0.00 -6.04 -3.44
CA ASP A 12 -0.78 -6.94 -4.30
C ASP A 12 -2.06 -6.30 -4.88
N SER A 13 -2.38 -5.06 -4.51
CA SER A 13 -3.52 -4.33 -5.11
C SER A 13 -3.33 -4.18 -6.61
N SER A 14 -4.43 -4.33 -7.37
CA SER A 14 -4.46 -4.28 -8.83
C SER A 14 -3.99 -2.96 -9.45
N CYS A 15 -3.89 -1.90 -8.65
CA CYS A 15 -3.42 -0.58 -9.10
C CYS A 15 -2.03 -0.21 -8.57
N THR A 16 -1.37 -1.12 -7.86
CA THR A 16 0.02 -0.93 -7.48
C THR A 16 0.93 -1.30 -8.65
N ARG A 17 1.73 -0.35 -9.11
CA ARG A 17 2.71 -0.56 -10.20
C ARG A 17 3.78 -1.58 -9.80
N ASP A 18 4.28 -2.36 -10.75
CA ASP A 18 5.30 -3.40 -10.50
C ASP A 18 6.54 -2.88 -9.76
N GLU A 19 7.08 -1.74 -10.20
CA GLU A 19 8.23 -1.11 -9.53
C GLU A 19 7.91 -0.73 -8.07
N ARG A 20 6.68 -0.32 -7.78
CA ARG A 20 6.23 0.02 -6.42
C ARG A 20 6.08 -1.23 -5.57
N ARG A 21 5.49 -2.28 -6.13
CA ARG A 21 5.34 -3.61 -5.51
C ARG A 21 6.69 -4.18 -5.11
N GLU A 22 7.67 -4.21 -6.02
CA GLU A 22 9.04 -4.69 -5.75
C GLU A 22 9.71 -3.91 -4.61
N ARG A 23 9.55 -2.58 -4.58
CA ARG A 23 10.09 -1.74 -3.50
C ARG A 23 9.45 -2.03 -2.16
N ILE A 24 8.13 -2.21 -2.08
CA ILE A 24 7.44 -2.57 -0.83
C ILE A 24 7.93 -3.93 -0.33
N VAL A 25 7.99 -4.94 -1.22
CA VAL A 25 8.48 -6.29 -0.87
C VAL A 25 9.93 -6.23 -0.37
N GLY A 26 10.79 -5.44 -1.04
CA GLY A 26 12.17 -5.21 -0.62
C GLY A 26 12.26 -4.61 0.79
N GLU A 27 11.45 -3.58 1.09
CA GLU A 27 11.43 -2.99 2.43
C GLU A 27 10.84 -3.93 3.50
N CYS A 28 9.83 -4.73 3.17
CA CYS A 28 9.30 -5.75 4.08
C CYS A 28 10.37 -6.77 4.47
N ASN A 29 11.17 -7.22 3.50
CA ASN A 29 12.28 -8.14 3.76
C ASN A 29 13.39 -7.46 4.57
N ALA A 30 13.71 -6.20 4.28
CA ALA A 30 14.69 -5.43 5.04
C ALA A 30 14.26 -5.22 6.51
N VAL A 31 12.98 -4.93 6.76
CA VAL A 31 12.39 -4.83 8.11
C VAL A 31 12.48 -6.17 8.83
N ARG A 32 12.17 -7.28 8.14
CA ARG A 32 12.29 -8.62 8.74
C ARG A 32 13.72 -8.93 9.15
N GLN A 33 14.69 -8.65 8.27
CA GLN A 33 16.10 -8.88 8.57
C GLN A 33 16.58 -8.00 9.73
N ALA A 34 16.26 -6.70 9.71
CA ALA A 34 16.63 -5.77 10.78
C ALA A 34 16.09 -6.21 12.15
N LEU A 35 14.90 -6.82 12.19
CA LEU A 35 14.34 -7.37 13.42
C LEU A 35 15.12 -8.60 13.90
N GLN A 36 15.53 -9.50 13.01
CA GLN A 36 16.36 -10.66 13.39
C GLN A 36 17.72 -10.23 13.93
N ASP A 37 18.34 -9.23 13.30
CA ASP A 37 19.60 -8.66 13.75
C ASP A 37 19.43 -8.03 15.15
N LEU A 38 18.37 -7.25 15.35
CA LEU A 38 18.04 -6.64 16.63
C LEU A 38 17.80 -7.67 17.74
N LEU A 39 17.04 -8.73 17.47
CA LEU A 39 16.80 -9.82 18.42
C LEU A 39 18.12 -10.51 18.81
N SER A 40 19.00 -10.72 17.83
CA SER A 40 20.32 -11.30 18.06
C SER A 40 21.19 -10.43 18.97
N GLU A 41 21.19 -9.10 18.77
CA GLU A 41 21.92 -8.17 19.64
C GLU A 41 21.31 -8.10 21.05
N TYR A 42 19.98 -8.17 21.19
CA TYR A 42 19.34 -8.27 22.50
C TYR A 42 19.77 -9.53 23.27
N MET A 43 19.82 -10.67 22.60
CA MET A 43 20.29 -11.93 23.21
C MET A 43 21.76 -11.84 23.65
N LYS A 44 22.63 -11.20 22.84
CA LYS A 44 24.03 -10.96 23.19
C LYS A 44 24.20 -9.98 24.36
N ASN A 45 23.27 -9.01 24.49
CA ASN A 45 23.29 -8.03 25.57
C ASN A 45 22.63 -8.54 26.88
N ALA A 46 22.12 -9.77 26.90
CA ALA A 46 21.46 -10.35 28.07
C ALA A 46 22.41 -10.39 29.29
N GLY A 47 21.90 -9.94 30.44
CA GLY A 47 22.66 -9.90 31.70
C GLY A 47 23.60 -8.69 31.85
N ARG A 48 23.68 -7.80 30.85
CA ARG A 48 24.40 -6.52 30.97
C ARG A 48 23.48 -5.43 31.48
N LYS A 49 24.02 -4.56 32.35
CA LYS A 49 23.27 -3.46 32.98
C LYS A 49 23.06 -2.28 32.03
N ASP A 50 24.01 -2.08 31.12
CA ASP A 50 24.00 -0.98 30.16
C ASP A 50 23.73 -1.47 28.72
N MET A 51 23.15 -0.60 27.91
CA MET A 51 22.97 -0.83 26.49
C MET A 51 24.31 -0.75 25.77
N SER A 52 24.66 -1.78 25.00
CA SER A 52 25.90 -1.78 24.23
C SER A 52 25.75 -1.02 22.91
N ASP A 53 26.81 -0.38 22.44
CA ASP A 53 26.82 0.34 21.15
C ASP A 53 26.29 -0.49 19.96
N PRO A 54 26.55 -1.81 19.84
CA PRO A 54 25.95 -2.64 18.79
C PRO A 54 24.43 -2.77 18.90
N LEU A 55 23.90 -2.87 20.12
CA LEU A 55 22.47 -2.93 20.36
C LEU A 55 21.79 -1.60 20.01
N ASP A 56 22.41 -0.47 20.38
CA ASP A 56 21.92 0.87 20.02
C ASP A 56 21.86 1.06 18.49
N LYS A 57 22.93 0.66 17.78
CA LYS A 57 22.96 0.68 16.30
C LYS A 57 21.88 -0.21 15.67
N ALA A 58 21.60 -1.37 16.26
CA ALA A 58 20.55 -2.26 15.77
C ALA A 58 19.15 -1.66 15.96
N ILE A 59 18.91 -0.96 17.08
CA ILE A 59 17.66 -0.23 17.33
C ILE A 59 17.48 0.90 16.30
N ASP A 60 18.54 1.67 16.04
CA ASP A 60 18.54 2.73 15.04
C ASP A 60 18.27 2.19 13.63
N HIS A 61 18.89 1.06 13.28
CA HIS A 61 18.69 0.40 11.99
C HIS A 61 17.23 -0.07 11.83
N MET A 62 16.66 -0.71 12.86
CA MET A 62 15.27 -1.14 12.88
C MET A 62 14.30 0.05 12.72
N THR A 63 14.57 1.15 13.43
CA THR A 63 13.79 2.38 13.35
C THR A 63 13.86 3.00 11.95
N ARG A 64 15.02 2.94 11.30
CA ARG A 64 15.17 3.42 9.92
C ARG A 64 14.38 2.58 8.93
N LYS A 65 14.47 1.25 9.01
CA LYS A 65 13.76 0.35 8.10
C LYS A 65 12.24 0.43 8.22
N THR A 66 11.71 0.63 9.42
CA THR A 66 10.26 0.87 9.58
C THR A 66 9.82 2.21 8.95
N LYS A 67 10.64 3.27 9.05
CA LYS A 67 10.39 4.55 8.38
C LYS A 67 10.44 4.44 6.86
N ASP A 68 11.39 3.67 6.32
CA ASP A 68 11.54 3.44 4.89
C ASP A 68 10.33 2.68 4.32
N LEU A 69 9.90 1.61 4.99
CA LEU A 69 8.66 0.90 4.63
C LEU A 69 7.45 1.84 4.65
N ARG A 70 7.26 2.62 5.73
CA ARG A 70 6.16 3.61 5.81
C ARG A 70 6.22 4.63 4.67
N ARG A 71 7.42 5.01 4.22
CA ARG A 71 7.60 5.91 3.08
C ARG A 71 7.19 5.26 1.76
N GLN A 72 7.50 3.98 1.53
CA GLN A 72 7.05 3.29 0.31
C GLN A 72 5.53 3.10 0.29
N LEU A 73 4.92 2.76 1.43
CA LEU A 73 3.46 2.64 1.54
C LEU A 73 2.76 3.96 1.21
N ARG A 74 3.22 5.09 1.78
CA ARG A 74 2.68 6.41 1.44
C ARG A 74 2.81 6.76 -0.04
N LYS A 75 3.92 6.39 -0.68
CA LYS A 75 4.09 6.60 -2.12
C LYS A 75 3.13 5.76 -2.94
N ALA A 76 2.91 4.50 -2.55
CA ALA A 76 1.93 3.65 -3.21
C ALA A 76 0.53 4.25 -3.14
N VAL A 77 0.09 4.70 -1.96
CA VAL A 77 -1.20 5.40 -1.80
C VAL A 77 -1.29 6.62 -2.72
N VAL A 78 -0.23 7.42 -2.83
CA VAL A 78 -0.21 8.57 -3.75
C VAL A 78 -0.31 8.15 -5.21
N ASP A 79 0.35 7.06 -5.61
CA ASP A 79 0.23 6.49 -6.96
C ASP A 79 -1.24 6.10 -7.24
N HIS A 80 -1.90 5.40 -6.31
CA HIS A 80 -3.33 5.03 -6.41
C HIS A 80 -4.25 6.24 -6.54
N VAL A 81 -4.03 7.28 -5.72
CA VAL A 81 -4.81 8.52 -5.78
C VAL A 81 -4.59 9.24 -7.10
N SER A 82 -3.35 9.32 -7.57
CA SER A 82 -3.02 10.00 -8.82
C SER A 82 -3.67 9.35 -10.04
N ASP A 83 -3.72 8.01 -10.05
CA ASP A 83 -4.29 7.24 -11.16
C ASP A 83 -5.83 7.20 -11.09
N SER A 84 -6.43 7.09 -9.90
CA SER A 84 -7.88 6.87 -9.76
C SER A 84 -8.71 8.17 -9.81
N PHE A 85 -8.12 9.32 -9.46
CA PHE A 85 -8.85 10.60 -9.37
C PHE A 85 -8.64 11.53 -10.59
N LEU A 86 -8.05 11.04 -11.69
CA LEU A 86 -7.80 11.85 -12.89
C LEU A 86 -9.08 12.19 -13.67
N GLU A 87 -9.96 11.21 -13.90
CA GLU A 87 -11.16 11.37 -14.74
C GLU A 87 -12.40 10.69 -14.13
N THR A 88 -12.82 11.13 -12.95
CA THR A 88 -13.89 10.48 -12.17
C THR A 88 -15.28 10.56 -12.80
N ASN A 89 -15.50 11.48 -13.74
CA ASN A 89 -16.83 11.75 -14.29
C ASN A 89 -17.13 10.95 -15.56
N VAL A 90 -16.11 10.40 -16.23
CA VAL A 90 -16.26 9.77 -17.56
C VAL A 90 -17.21 8.57 -17.52
N PRO A 91 -17.09 7.60 -16.58
CA PRO A 91 -18.01 6.46 -16.54
C PRO A 91 -19.48 6.86 -16.36
N LEU A 92 -19.74 7.91 -15.58
CA LEU A 92 -21.09 8.44 -15.38
C LEU A 92 -21.64 9.11 -16.65
N LEU A 93 -20.82 9.91 -17.34
CA LEU A 93 -21.22 10.59 -18.58
C LEU A 93 -21.57 9.60 -19.68
N VAL A 94 -20.77 8.53 -19.85
CA VAL A 94 -21.05 7.46 -20.82
C VAL A 94 -22.35 6.74 -20.50
N LEU A 95 -22.60 6.43 -19.22
CA LEU A 95 -23.84 5.81 -18.78
C LEU A 95 -25.08 6.70 -19.04
N ILE A 96 -24.97 8.01 -18.76
CA ILE A 96 -26.05 8.97 -19.04
C ILE A 96 -26.33 9.05 -20.54
N GLU A 97 -25.29 9.02 -21.39
CA GLU A 97 -25.46 9.09 -22.83
C GLU A 97 -26.16 7.84 -23.40
N ALA A 98 -25.79 6.64 -22.94
CA ALA A 98 -26.49 5.41 -23.29
C ALA A 98 -27.98 5.46 -22.89
N ALA A 99 -28.28 6.01 -21.70
CA ALA A 99 -29.64 6.16 -21.22
C ALA A 99 -30.45 7.17 -22.05
N LYS A 100 -29.84 8.31 -22.44
CA LYS A 100 -30.48 9.30 -23.33
C LYS A 100 -30.85 8.72 -24.69
N ASN A 101 -30.02 7.81 -25.20
CA ASN A 101 -30.26 7.13 -26.48
C ASN A 101 -31.27 5.96 -26.37
N GLY A 102 -31.79 5.67 -25.17
CA GLY A 102 -32.74 4.58 -24.93
C GLY A 102 -32.14 3.19 -25.15
N ASN A 103 -30.81 3.06 -25.15
CA ASN A 103 -30.13 1.80 -25.41
C ASN A 103 -29.97 0.99 -24.11
N GLU A 104 -31.03 0.28 -23.72
CA GLU A 104 -31.08 -0.48 -22.45
C GLU A 104 -29.90 -1.46 -22.29
N ARG A 105 -29.44 -2.06 -23.39
CA ARG A 105 -28.34 -3.02 -23.37
C ARG A 105 -27.00 -2.37 -23.04
N GLU A 106 -26.74 -1.18 -23.59
CA GLU A 106 -25.55 -0.39 -23.25
C GLU A 106 -25.64 0.19 -21.85
N VAL A 107 -26.83 0.61 -21.40
CA VAL A 107 -27.05 1.07 -20.02
C VAL A 107 -26.67 -0.02 -19.03
N GLU A 108 -27.09 -1.28 -19.26
CA GLU A 108 -26.72 -2.40 -18.39
C GLU A 108 -25.20 -2.60 -18.34
N GLN A 109 -24.51 -2.57 -19.48
CA GLN A 109 -23.06 -2.72 -19.55
C GLN A 109 -22.32 -1.57 -18.84
N TYR A 110 -22.67 -0.32 -19.14
CA TYR A 110 -22.01 0.84 -18.55
C TYR A 110 -22.34 1.03 -17.07
N SER A 111 -23.47 0.49 -16.59
CA SER A 111 -23.80 0.50 -15.16
C SER A 111 -22.82 -0.34 -14.33
N GLN A 112 -22.35 -1.46 -14.90
CA GLN A 112 -21.33 -2.30 -14.26
C GLN A 112 -19.99 -1.57 -14.20
N VAL A 113 -19.56 -0.98 -15.32
CA VAL A 113 -18.32 -0.18 -15.39
C VAL A 113 -18.33 0.98 -14.38
N PHE A 114 -19.45 1.71 -14.28
CA PHE A 114 -19.60 2.78 -13.30
C PHE A 114 -19.50 2.26 -11.85
N THR A 115 -20.15 1.12 -11.57
CA THR A 115 -20.11 0.49 -10.24
C THR A 115 -18.70 0.03 -9.86
N GLU A 116 -17.98 -0.59 -10.80
CA GLU A 116 -16.57 -0.99 -10.61
C GLU A 116 -15.68 0.23 -10.36
N HIS A 117 -15.86 1.31 -11.12
CA HIS A 117 -15.12 2.56 -10.91
C HIS A 117 -15.41 3.17 -9.53
N ALA A 118 -16.67 3.22 -9.10
CA ALA A 118 -17.05 3.72 -7.78
C ALA A 118 -16.46 2.87 -6.65
N ASN A 119 -16.51 1.54 -6.77
CA ASN A 119 -15.87 0.62 -5.83
C ASN A 119 -14.35 0.87 -5.75
N LYS A 120 -13.71 1.16 -6.90
CA LYS A 120 -12.29 1.48 -6.92
C LYS A 120 -11.95 2.77 -6.19
N LEU A 121 -12.75 3.82 -6.35
CA LEU A 121 -12.58 5.07 -5.60
C LEU A 121 -12.69 4.84 -4.08
N VAL A 122 -13.64 4.00 -3.65
CA VAL A 122 -13.81 3.63 -2.23
C VAL A 122 -12.62 2.82 -1.73
N GLU A 123 -12.11 1.86 -2.51
CA GLU A 123 -10.90 1.09 -2.17
C GLU A 123 -9.71 2.01 -1.94
N VAL A 124 -9.46 2.95 -2.86
CA VAL A 124 -8.34 3.90 -2.75
C VAL A 124 -8.51 4.83 -1.54
N ALA A 125 -9.72 5.27 -1.25
CA ALA A 125 -10.00 6.06 -0.04
C ALA A 125 -9.69 5.26 1.24
N ASN A 126 -10.06 3.97 1.28
CA ASN A 126 -9.74 3.10 2.42
C ASN A 126 -8.23 2.88 2.56
N LEU A 127 -7.50 2.70 1.46
CA LEU A 127 -6.03 2.59 1.47
C LEU A 127 -5.34 3.87 1.97
N ALA A 128 -5.93 5.04 1.74
CA ALA A 128 -5.41 6.30 2.26
C ALA A 128 -5.65 6.47 3.77
N CYS A 129 -6.66 5.79 4.32
CA CYS A 129 -7.01 5.83 5.75
C CYS A 129 -6.28 4.78 6.60
N SER A 130 -5.72 3.74 5.99
CA SER A 130 -4.98 2.65 6.66
C SER A 130 -3.53 3.00 6.98
#